data_AF-A0A7S6VTY8-F1
#
_entry.id   AF-A0A7S6VTY8-F1
#
_cell.length_a   1.000
_cell.length_b   1.000
_cell.length_c   1.000
_cell.angle_alpha   90.00
_cell.angle_beta   90.00
_cell.angle_gamma   90.00
#
_symmetry.space_group_name_H-M   'P 1'
#
loop_
_entity.id
_entity.type
_entity.pdbx_description
1 polymer ?
#
loop_
_entity_poly.entity_id
_entity_poly.type
_entity_poly.pdbx_seq_one_letter_code
_entity_poly.pdbx_strand_id
1 'polypeptide(L)' 'MSELNIYGVYIPIFLVQAVIAYLLLKLINVWTDRWAEQGWIALPSIFNLCIYIVLLWGIHSLYVVYVS' A
#
# COMPACT_ATOMS: atom_id res chain seq x y z
N MET A 1 -2.28 21.15 4.01
CA MET A 1 -3.39 20.80 3.08
C MET A 1 -2.75 20.51 1.74
N SER A 2 -2.48 19.24 1.45
CA SER A 2 -1.89 18.84 0.18
C SER A 2 -3.00 18.33 -0.72
N GLU A 3 -3.62 19.28 -1.39
CA GLU A 3 -4.72 19.08 -2.31
C GLU A 3 -4.13 18.99 -3.70
N LEU A 4 -4.10 17.79 -4.29
CA LEU A 4 -3.73 17.64 -5.69
C LEU A 4 -4.95 18.01 -6.53
N ASN A 5 -4.98 19.25 -6.99
CA ASN A 5 -5.97 19.72 -7.94
C ASN A 5 -5.54 19.32 -9.35
N ILE A 6 -6.03 18.16 -9.81
CA ILE A 6 -5.88 17.73 -11.20
C ILE A 6 -7.18 18.11 -11.92
N TYR A 7 -7.10 19.08 -12.85
CA TYR A 7 -8.23 19.51 -13.68
C TYR A 7 -9.52 19.87 -12.92
N GLY A 8 -9.41 20.46 -11.72
CA GLY A 8 -10.56 20.82 -10.88
C GLY A 8 -11.12 19.70 -10.02
N VAL A 9 -10.54 18.49 -10.08
CA VAL A 9 -10.89 17.36 -9.21
C VAL A 9 -9.91 17.31 -8.05
N TYR A 10 -10.44 17.48 -6.84
CA TYR A 10 -9.69 17.35 -5.60
C TYR A 10 -9.44 15.88 -5.31
N ILE A 11 -8.22 15.42 -5.61
CA ILE A 11 -7.81 14.06 -5.31
C ILE A 11 -7.06 14.10 -3.98
N PRO A 12 -7.56 13.41 -2.94
CA PRO A 12 -6.86 13.35 -1.68
C PRO A 12 -5.55 12.59 -1.88
N ILE A 13 -4.44 13.16 -1.41
CA ILE A 13 -3.12 12.53 -1.49
C ILE A 13 -3.13 11.12 -0.86
N PHE A 14 -3.99 10.91 0.14
CA PHE A 14 -4.27 9.60 0.73
C PHE A 14 -4.73 8.53 -0.29
N LEU A 15 -5.53 8.91 -1.29
CA LEU A 15 -5.97 7.99 -2.35
C LEU A 15 -4.77 7.55 -3.20
N VAL A 16 -3.90 8.49 -3.56
CA VAL A 16 -2.67 8.20 -4.30
C VAL A 16 -1.75 7.29 -3.49
N GLN A 17 -1.58 7.57 -2.20
CA GLN A 17 -0.80 6.73 -1.29
C GLN A 17 -1.38 5.31 -1.18
N ALA A 18 -2.70 5.17 -1.08
CA ALA A 18 -3.37 3.88 -1.01
C ALA A 18 -3.22 3.06 -2.31
N VAL A 19 -3.26 3.71 -3.47
CA VAL A 19 -3.03 3.07 -4.78
C VAL A 19 -1.58 2.58 -4.88
N ILE A 20 -0.60 3.39 -4.48
CA ILE A 20 0.81 3.00 -4.48
C ILE A 20 1.05 1.82 -3.52
N ALA A 21 0.47 1.88 -2.30
CA ALA A 21 0.55 0.80 -1.33
C ALA A 21 -0.03 -0.51 -1.88
N TYR A 22 -1.14 -0.43 -2.61
CA TYR A 22 -1.79 -1.59 -3.20
C TYR A 22 -0.96 -2.20 -4.33
N LEU A 23 -0.34 -1.38 -5.18
CA LEU A 23 0.55 -1.88 -6.25
C LEU A 23 1.76 -2.63 -5.68
N LEU A 24 2.37 -2.09 -4.63
CA LEU A 24 3.47 -2.77 -3.94
C LEU A 24 3.01 -4.04 -3.23
N LEU A 25 1.84 -4.02 -2.58
CA LEU A 25 1.25 -5.23 -2.00
C LEU A 25 1.03 -6.30 -3.08
N LYS A 26 0.51 -5.93 -4.25
CA LYS A 26 0.31 -6.86 -5.36
C LYS A 26 1.63 -7.49 -5.81
N LEU A 27 2.71 -6.70 -5.86
CA LEU A 27 4.03 -7.22 -6.17
C LEU A 27 4.49 -8.22 -5.10
N ILE A 28 4.39 -7.86 -3.82
CA ILE A 28 4.74 -8.74 -2.70
C ILE A 28 3.91 -10.02 -2.74
N ASN A 29 2.61 -9.92 -3.02
CA ASN A 29 1.73 -11.07 -3.15
C ASN A 29 2.17 -11.99 -4.28
N VAL A 30 2.59 -11.49 -5.44
CA VAL A 30 3.12 -12.37 -6.52
C VAL A 30 4.35 -13.16 -6.05
N TRP A 31 5.19 -12.57 -5.21
CA TRP A 31 6.34 -13.27 -4.62
C TRP A 31 5.91 -14.25 -3.52
N THR A 32 5.01 -13.81 -2.64
CA THR A 32 4.52 -14.58 -1.51
C THR A 32 3.57 -15.71 -1.92
N ASP A 33 2.84 -15.61 -3.02
CA ASP A 33 1.92 -16.64 -3.52
C ASP A 33 2.66 -17.96 -3.77
N ARG A 34 3.88 -17.86 -4.33
CA ARG A 34 4.77 -19.03 -4.52
C ARG A 34 5.21 -19.67 -3.19
N TRP A 35 5.27 -18.89 -2.12
CA TRP A 35 5.61 -19.36 -0.77
C TRP A 35 4.36 -19.83 0.00
N ALA A 36 3.21 -19.23 -0.29
CA ALA A 36 1.91 -19.60 0.26
C ALA A 36 1.48 -20.99 -0.28
N GLU A 37 1.76 -21.29 -1.55
CA GLU A 37 1.58 -22.61 -2.15
C GLU A 37 2.37 -23.72 -1.43
N GLN A 38 3.46 -23.37 -0.74
CA GLN A 38 4.22 -24.32 0.09
C GLN A 38 3.55 -24.61 1.45
N GLY A 39 2.35 -24.09 1.70
CA GLY A 39 1.57 -24.36 2.91
C GLY A 39 2.02 -23.58 4.15
N TRP A 40 2.89 -22.58 3.99
CA TRP A 40 3.44 -21.79 5.10
C TRP A 40 2.46 -20.76 5.67
N ILE A 41 1.40 -20.40 4.95
CA ILE A 41 0.50 -19.31 5.33
C ILE A 41 -0.92 -19.86 5.51
N ALA A 42 -1.33 -20.06 6.77
CA ALA A 42 -2.65 -20.57 7.12
C ALA A 42 -3.81 -19.63 6.71
N LEU A 43 -3.56 -18.33 6.61
CA LEU A 43 -4.55 -17.30 6.25
C LEU A 43 -3.90 -16.19 5.38
N PRO A 44 -3.80 -16.40 4.05
CA PRO A 44 -3.12 -15.46 3.16
C PRO A 44 -3.80 -14.08 3.13
N SER A 45 -5.13 -14.02 3.30
CA SER A 45 -5.86 -12.76 3.33
C SER A 45 -5.48 -11.86 4.50
N ILE A 46 -5.22 -12.40 5.70
CA ILE A 46 -4.86 -11.61 6.89
C ILE A 46 -3.41 -11.14 6.77
N PHE A 47 -2.53 -12.01 6.29
CA PHE A 47 -1.12 -11.67 6.07
C PHE A 47 -0.97 -10.51 5.09
N ASN A 48 -1.71 -10.54 3.98
CA ASN A 48 -1.73 -9.46 2.99
C ASN A 48 -2.26 -8.14 3.58
N LEU A 49 -3.26 -8.23 4.45
CA LEU A 49 -3.84 -7.05 5.11
C LEU A 49 -2.85 -6.42 6.09
N CYS A 50 -2.12 -7.22 6.86
CA CYS A 50 -1.03 -6.74 7.72
C CYS A 50 0.08 -6.07 6.90
N ILE A 51 0.55 -6.70 5.83
CA ILE A 51 1.57 -6.12 4.94
C ILE A 51 1.07 -4.80 4.35
N TYR A 52 -0.19 -4.75 3.92
CA TYR A 52 -0.79 -3.55 3.36
C TYR A 52 -0.79 -2.39 4.35
N ILE A 53 -1.19 -2.63 5.61
CA ILE A 53 -1.19 -1.59 6.66
C ILE A 53 0.23 -1.09 6.92
N VAL A 54 1.22 -1.99 7.00
CA VAL A 54 2.63 -1.61 7.20
C VAL A 54 3.14 -0.78 6.03
N LEU A 55 2.82 -1.16 4.79
CA LEU A 55 3.20 -0.40 3.60
C LEU A 55 2.55 0.98 3.57
N LEU A 56 1.26 1.05 3.89
CA LEU A 56 0.51 2.30 3.89
C LEU A 56 1.06 3.24 4.97
N TRP A 57 1.39 2.72 6.15
CA TRP A 57 2.09 3.46 7.19
C TRP A 57 3.46 3.95 6.72
N GLY A 58 4.25 3.10 6.07
CA GLY A 58 5.56 3.46 5.53
C GLY A 58 5.49 4.56 4.48
N ILE A 59 4.59 4.43 3.50
CA ILE A 59 4.36 5.45 2.46
C ILE A 59 3.88 6.76 3.07
N HIS A 60 2.99 6.68 4.06
CA HIS A 60 2.50 7.86 4.76
C HIS A 60 3.62 8.56 5.55
N SER A 61 4.43 7.79 6.27
CA SER A 61 5.58 8.32 7.01
C SER A 61 6.63 8.94 6.07
N LEU A 62 6.96 8.29 4.95
CA LEU A 62 7.84 8.86 3.94
C LEU A 62 7.28 10.18 3.37
N TYR A 63 6.00 10.22 3.08
CA TYR A 63 5.35 11.44 2.62
C TYR A 63 5.43 12.56 3.67
N VAL A 64 5.18 12.26 4.94
CA VAL A 64 5.33 13.24 6.03
C VAL A 64 6.79 13.70 6.15
N VAL A 65 7.78 12.82 6.01
CA VAL A 65 9.20 13.18 6.17
C VAL A 65 9.75 13.97 4.97
N TYR A 66 9.36 13.63 3.75
CA TYR A 66 9.94 14.23 2.53
C TYR A 66 9.14 15.40 1.94
N VAL A 67 7.84 15.52 2.26
CA VAL A 67 6.95 16.53 1.66
C VAL A 67 6.38 17.53 2.69
N SER A 68 6.29 17.17 3.98
CA SER A 68 5.83 18.10 5.03
C SER A 68 6.91 19.09 5.44
#